data_AF-A0A4R8T046-F1
#
_entry.id   AF-A0A4R8T046-F1
#
_cell.length_a   1.000
_cell.length_b   1.000
_cell.length_c   1.000
_cell.angle_alpha   90.00
_cell.angle_beta   90.00
_cell.angle_gamma   90.00
#
_symmetry.space_group_name_H-M   'P 1'
#
loop_
_entity.id
_entity.type
_entity.pdbx_description
1 polymer ?
#
loop_
_entity_poly.entity_id
_entity_poly.type
_entity_poly.pdbx_seq_one_letter_code
_entity_poly.pdbx_strand_id
1 'polypeptide(L)'
;MGLAIAARREDPRINLTQKQLADKIHVHANTISANERGVQGMRPGTRILLEQALRWRKGGYAFLLENPDADPASVNEDPPTGTQMAVDVARQMLEMARELIPQVQDSPEARKQIAERLQKIEERVNVIVQYDFTQEALQTLMELNTTRLSLED
;
A
#
# COMPACT_ATOMS: atom_id res chain seq x y z
N MET A 1 3.90 -21.11 -2.21
CA MET A 1 3.81 -21.00 -0.74
C MET A 1 5.16 -20.91 -0.02
N GLY A 2 6.01 -21.95 -0.01
CA GLY A 2 7.25 -21.92 0.79
C GLY A 2 8.19 -20.73 0.50
N LEU A 3 8.37 -20.42 -0.79
CA LEU A 3 9.12 -19.23 -1.24
C LEU A 3 8.49 -17.91 -0.80
N ALA A 4 7.16 -17.82 -0.69
CA ALA A 4 6.46 -16.61 -0.24
C ALA A 4 6.73 -16.33 1.25
N ILE A 5 6.78 -17.38 2.07
CA ILE A 5 7.13 -17.28 3.49
C ILE A 5 8.57 -16.76 3.64
N ALA A 6 9.52 -17.35 2.90
CA ALA A 6 10.92 -16.94 2.94
C ALA A 6 11.11 -15.49 2.46
N ALA A 7 10.53 -15.14 1.30
CA ALA A 7 10.62 -13.81 0.73
C ALA A 7 10.03 -12.75 1.67
N ARG A 8 8.86 -13.01 2.26
CA ARG A 8 8.28 -12.05 3.21
C ARG A 8 9.07 -11.94 4.50
N ARG A 9 9.62 -13.06 5.00
CA ARG A 9 10.46 -13.05 6.20
C ARG A 9 11.72 -12.18 6.00
N GLU A 10 12.30 -12.23 4.81
CA GLU A 10 13.53 -11.51 4.43
C GLU A 10 13.29 -10.07 3.96
N ASP A 11 12.03 -9.69 3.75
CA ASP A 11 11.62 -8.32 3.45
C ASP A 11 12.22 -7.36 4.51
N PRO A 12 12.88 -6.26 4.12
CA PRO A 12 13.48 -5.30 5.07
C PRO A 12 12.51 -4.74 6.12
N ARG A 13 11.20 -4.73 5.83
CA ARG A 13 10.14 -4.27 6.74
C ARG A 13 9.83 -5.30 7.84
N ILE A 14 10.16 -6.57 7.61
CA ILE A 14 9.95 -7.70 8.54
C ILE A 14 11.29 -8.12 9.15
N ASN A 15 12.26 -8.43 8.28
CA ASN A 15 13.65 -8.76 8.57
C ASN A 15 13.83 -9.72 9.75
N LEU A 16 13.24 -10.90 9.63
CA LEU A 16 13.33 -11.95 10.64
C LEU A 16 14.26 -13.07 10.18
N THR A 17 15.03 -13.62 11.09
CA THR A 17 15.66 -14.93 10.89
C THR A 17 14.62 -16.04 11.05
N GLN A 18 14.89 -17.23 10.51
CA GLN A 18 14.02 -18.41 10.72
C GLN A 18 13.82 -18.71 12.22
N LYS A 19 14.86 -18.51 13.03
CA LYS A 19 14.79 -18.68 14.50
C LYS A 19 13.85 -17.67 15.14
N GLN A 20 13.98 -16.39 14.82
CA GLN A 20 13.10 -15.35 15.36
C GLN A 20 11.64 -15.53 14.95
N LEU A 21 11.39 -15.97 13.71
CA LEU A 21 10.04 -16.30 13.26
C LEU A 21 9.48 -17.50 14.03
N ALA A 22 10.29 -18.54 14.23
CA ALA A 22 9.92 -19.73 14.98
C ALA A 22 9.56 -19.39 16.44
N ASP A 23 10.39 -18.57 17.09
CA ASP A 23 10.17 -18.10 18.46
C ASP A 23 8.87 -17.30 18.57
N LYS A 24 8.57 -16.42 17.59
CA LYS A 24 7.35 -15.60 17.53
C LYS A 24 6.07 -16.42 17.41
N ILE A 25 6.11 -17.57 16.74
CA ILE A 25 4.92 -18.42 16.53
C ILE A 25 4.96 -19.69 17.37
N HIS A 26 5.89 -19.77 18.32
CA HIS A 26 6.08 -20.87 19.26
C HIS A 26 6.27 -22.24 18.63
N VAL A 27 7.14 -22.32 17.61
CA VAL A 27 7.54 -23.58 16.94
C VAL A 27 9.05 -23.76 16.92
N HIS A 28 9.51 -24.93 16.48
CA HIS A 28 10.93 -25.18 16.29
C HIS A 28 11.43 -24.54 14.97
N ALA A 29 12.67 -24.04 14.94
CA ALA A 29 13.24 -23.43 13.73
C ALA A 29 13.20 -24.36 12.49
N ASN A 30 13.41 -25.67 12.70
CA ASN A 30 13.26 -26.68 11.64
C ASN A 30 11.85 -26.70 11.01
N THR A 31 10.80 -26.36 11.77
CA THR A 31 9.44 -26.25 11.24
C THR A 31 9.34 -25.12 10.21
N ILE A 32 9.97 -23.96 10.49
CA ILE A 32 10.03 -22.85 9.52
C ILE A 32 10.82 -23.27 8.28
N SER A 33 12.01 -23.84 8.46
CA SER A 33 12.84 -24.33 7.34
C SER A 33 12.13 -25.38 6.47
N ALA A 34 11.33 -26.27 7.07
CA ALA A 34 10.55 -27.26 6.34
C ALA A 34 9.37 -26.63 5.57
N ASN A 35 8.70 -25.63 6.15
CA ASN A 35 7.60 -24.91 5.49
C ASN A 35 8.11 -24.02 4.34
N GLU A 36 9.24 -23.34 4.52
CA GLU A 36 9.88 -22.52 3.46
C GLU A 36 10.31 -23.35 2.25
N ARG A 37 10.70 -24.62 2.49
CA ARG A 37 10.97 -25.59 1.41
C ARG A 37 9.72 -26.25 0.84
N GLY A 38 8.53 -25.96 1.38
CA GLY A 38 7.27 -26.57 0.96
C GLY A 38 7.11 -28.03 1.35
N VAL A 39 7.93 -28.55 2.27
CA VAL A 39 7.99 -29.97 2.63
C VAL A 39 6.93 -30.35 3.67
N GLN A 40 6.56 -29.41 4.54
CA GLN A 40 5.61 -29.65 5.61
C GLN A 40 4.54 -28.57 5.62
N GLY A 41 3.27 -28.98 5.72
CA GLY A 41 2.15 -28.05 5.93
C GLY A 41 2.01 -27.61 7.39
N MET A 42 1.55 -26.38 7.60
CA MET A 42 1.33 -25.81 8.93
C MET A 42 -0.09 -26.11 9.46
N ARG A 43 -0.24 -26.27 10.78
CA ARG A 43 -1.57 -26.44 11.44
C ARG A 43 -2.35 -25.11 11.45
N PRO A 44 -3.69 -25.13 11.42
CA PRO A 44 -4.51 -23.91 11.36
C PRO A 44 -4.18 -22.84 12.42
N GLY A 45 -4.01 -23.23 13.69
CA GLY A 45 -3.66 -22.28 14.75
C GLY A 45 -2.29 -21.61 14.54
N THR A 46 -1.31 -22.38 14.07
CA THR A 46 0.03 -21.86 13.77
C THR A 46 0.04 -20.99 12.51
N ARG A 47 -0.84 -21.24 11.53
CA ARG A 47 -1.00 -20.39 10.33
C ARG A 47 -1.40 -18.97 10.71
N ILE A 48 -2.33 -18.81 11.65
CA ILE A 48 -2.78 -17.49 12.12
C ILE A 48 -1.61 -16.72 12.77
N LEU A 49 -0.81 -17.40 13.61
CA LEU A 49 0.37 -16.80 14.22
C LEU A 49 1.43 -16.43 13.17
N LEU A 50 1.60 -17.26 12.14
CA LEU A 50 2.49 -16.98 11.02
C LEU A 50 2.04 -15.75 10.23
N GLU A 51 0.75 -15.67 9.89
CA GLU A 51 0.17 -14.50 9.19
C GLU A 51 0.43 -13.21 9.99
N GLN A 52 0.19 -13.23 11.29
CA GLN A 52 0.48 -12.09 12.17
C GLN A 52 1.97 -11.74 12.21
N ALA A 53 2.84 -12.74 12.35
CA ALA A 53 4.29 -12.52 12.43
C ALA A 53 4.89 -11.97 11.13
N LEU A 54 4.31 -12.33 9.98
CA LEU A 54 4.73 -11.87 8.65
C LEU A 54 3.96 -10.63 8.16
N ARG A 55 3.04 -10.11 8.98
CA ARG A 55 2.14 -9.01 8.62
C ARG A 55 1.42 -9.30 7.30
N TRP A 56 0.77 -10.45 7.26
CA TRP A 56 -0.18 -10.82 6.22
C TRP A 56 -1.60 -10.57 6.69
N ARG A 57 -2.47 -10.26 5.73
CA ARG A 57 -3.90 -10.21 5.94
C ARG A 57 -4.39 -11.56 6.45
N LYS A 58 -5.38 -11.53 7.35
CA LYS A 58 -6.02 -12.73 7.88
C LYS A 58 -6.52 -13.63 6.74
N GLY A 59 -6.12 -14.91 6.76
CA GLY A 59 -6.44 -15.88 5.71
C GLY A 59 -5.53 -15.84 4.49
N GLY A 60 -4.53 -14.95 4.46
CA GLY A 60 -3.56 -14.84 3.38
C GLY A 60 -2.77 -16.12 3.13
N TYR A 61 -2.48 -16.90 4.18
CA TYR A 61 -1.85 -18.21 4.02
C TYR A 61 -2.76 -19.18 3.28
N ALA A 62 -4.05 -19.24 3.62
CA ALA A 62 -4.98 -20.14 2.92
C ALA A 62 -5.13 -19.72 1.45
N PHE A 63 -5.26 -18.41 1.20
CA PHE A 63 -5.36 -17.84 -0.13
C PHE A 63 -4.16 -18.22 -1.04
N LEU A 64 -2.93 -18.02 -0.56
CA LEU A 64 -1.72 -18.36 -1.33
C LEU A 64 -1.51 -19.89 -1.48
N LEU A 65 -2.16 -20.70 -0.64
CA LEU A 65 -2.11 -22.15 -0.76
C LEU A 65 -3.08 -22.64 -1.85
N GLU A 66 -4.26 -22.04 -1.90
CA GLU A 66 -5.30 -22.33 -2.90
C GLU A 66 -4.99 -21.70 -4.27
N ASN A 67 -4.22 -20.61 -4.29
CA ASN A 67 -3.84 -19.86 -5.49
C ASN A 67 -2.30 -19.81 -5.59
N PRO A 68 -1.63 -20.89 -6.03
CA PRO A 68 -0.17 -20.97 -6.04
C PRO A 68 0.50 -19.97 -6.99
N ASP A 69 -0.23 -19.52 -8.02
CA ASP A 69 0.21 -18.54 -9.02
C ASP A 69 -0.11 -17.09 -8.62
N ALA A 70 -0.79 -16.86 -7.49
CA ALA A 70 -1.06 -15.52 -7.01
C ALA A 70 0.23 -14.82 -6.59
N ASP A 71 0.31 -13.52 -6.84
CA ASP A 71 1.40 -12.67 -6.36
C ASP A 71 1.46 -12.72 -4.82
N PRO A 72 2.57 -13.16 -4.20
CA PRO A 72 2.75 -13.15 -2.75
C PRO A 72 2.53 -11.79 -2.10
N ALA A 73 2.80 -10.68 -2.79
CA ALA A 73 2.59 -9.33 -2.25
C ALA A 73 1.10 -9.02 -2.05
N SER A 74 0.20 -9.73 -2.74
CA SER A 74 -1.24 -9.53 -2.65
C SER A 74 -1.82 -9.82 -1.26
N VAL A 75 -1.12 -10.52 -0.37
CA VAL A 75 -1.60 -10.79 0.99
C VAL A 75 -0.88 -9.97 2.06
N ASN A 76 0.08 -9.12 1.69
CA ASN A 76 0.79 -8.28 2.65
C ASN A 76 -0.14 -7.24 3.27
N GLU A 77 0.07 -6.99 4.57
CA GLU A 77 -0.53 -5.90 5.35
C GLU A 77 0.58 -4.87 5.66
N ASP A 78 1.11 -4.29 4.58
CA ASP A 78 2.11 -3.24 4.65
C ASP A 78 1.47 -1.91 5.09
N PRO A 79 2.17 -1.09 5.90
CA PRO A 79 1.73 0.27 6.14
C PRO A 79 1.82 1.05 4.82
N PRO A 80 0.97 2.07 4.61
CA PRO A 80 1.04 2.86 3.39
C PRO A 80 2.45 3.43 3.23
N THR A 81 3.00 3.33 2.02
CA THR A 81 4.29 3.96 1.70
C THR A 81 4.17 5.48 1.82
N GLY A 82 5.30 6.19 1.98
CA GLY A 82 5.29 7.66 1.95
C GLY A 82 4.63 8.21 0.68
N THR A 83 4.80 7.51 -0.45
CA THR A 83 4.12 7.73 -1.72
C THR A 83 2.60 7.60 -1.57
N GLN A 84 2.09 6.49 -1.02
CA GLN A 84 0.65 6.29 -0.80
C GLN A 84 0.06 7.35 0.13
N MET A 85 0.72 7.67 1.24
CA MET A 85 0.27 8.72 2.15
C MET A 85 0.19 10.09 1.45
N ALA A 86 1.17 10.43 0.61
CA ALA A 86 1.18 11.69 -0.09
C ALA A 86 0.10 11.77 -1.19
N VAL A 87 -0.17 10.67 -1.88
CA VAL A 87 -1.28 10.55 -2.84
C VAL A 87 -2.63 10.67 -2.13
N ASP A 88 -2.79 10.05 -0.96
CA ASP A 88 -4.02 10.14 -0.17
C ASP A 88 -4.28 11.58 0.32
N VAL A 89 -3.24 12.27 0.79
CA VAL A 89 -3.33 13.70 1.17
C VAL A 89 -3.72 14.55 -0.04
N ALA A 90 -3.12 14.29 -1.21
CA ALA A 90 -3.46 15.01 -2.44
C ALA A 90 -4.92 14.78 -2.86
N ARG A 91 -5.43 13.55 -2.72
CA ARG A 91 -6.84 13.21 -2.99
C ARG A 91 -7.78 13.93 -2.02
N GLN A 92 -7.49 13.95 -0.72
CA GLN A 92 -8.31 14.67 0.27
C GLN A 92 -8.35 16.18 -0.03
N MET A 93 -7.23 16.78 -0.41
CA MET A 93 -7.19 18.20 -0.78
C MET A 93 -7.97 18.48 -2.07
N LEU A 94 -7.94 17.55 -3.02
CA LEU A 94 -8.74 17.64 -4.24
C LEU A 94 -10.24 17.53 -3.95
N GLU A 95 -10.65 16.59 -3.09
CA GLU A 95 -12.05 16.46 -2.65
C GLU A 95 -12.52 17.74 -1.96
N MET A 96 -11.74 18.27 -1.02
CA MET A 96 -12.03 19.55 -0.37
C MET A 96 -12.14 20.70 -1.38
N ALA A 97 -11.26 20.76 -2.38
CA ALA A 97 -11.39 21.75 -3.44
C ALA A 97 -12.70 21.58 -4.20
N ARG A 98 -13.06 20.35 -4.61
CA ARG A 98 -14.33 20.07 -5.32
C ARG A 98 -15.56 20.49 -4.51
N GLU A 99 -15.55 20.32 -3.20
CA GLU A 99 -16.63 20.77 -2.30
C GLU A 99 -16.73 22.29 -2.18
N LEU A 100 -15.59 22.99 -2.29
CA LEU A 100 -15.52 24.45 -2.20
C LEU A 100 -15.87 25.13 -3.53
N ILE A 101 -15.62 24.49 -4.69
CA ILE A 101 -15.87 25.07 -6.02
C ILE A 101 -17.28 25.69 -6.15
N PRO A 102 -18.38 25.00 -5.80
CA PRO A 102 -19.72 25.58 -5.89
C PRO A 102 -19.91 26.81 -5.00
N GLN A 103 -19.21 26.88 -3.86
CA GLN A 103 -19.33 27.98 -2.89
C GLN A 103 -18.56 29.23 -3.31
N VAL A 104 -17.56 29.06 -4.19
CA VAL A 104 -16.69 30.15 -4.67
C VAL A 104 -16.96 30.53 -6.12
N GLN A 105 -18.05 30.02 -6.70
CA GLN A 105 -18.37 30.19 -8.12
C GLN A 105 -18.45 31.68 -8.52
N ASP A 106 -18.98 32.52 -7.63
CA ASP A 106 -19.12 33.96 -7.84
C ASP A 106 -17.89 34.79 -7.41
N SER A 107 -16.81 34.13 -6.94
CA SER A 107 -15.58 34.78 -6.49
C SER A 107 -14.38 34.36 -7.35
N PRO A 108 -14.03 35.16 -8.38
CA PRO A 108 -12.88 34.89 -9.25
C PRO A 108 -11.55 34.78 -8.49
N GLU A 109 -11.38 35.58 -7.43
CA GLU A 109 -10.19 35.55 -6.58
C GLU A 109 -10.07 34.23 -5.80
N ALA A 110 -11.19 33.73 -5.26
CA ALA A 110 -11.21 32.45 -4.56
C ALA A 110 -10.98 31.27 -5.51
N ARG A 111 -11.56 31.28 -6.73
CA ARG A 111 -11.25 30.28 -7.78
C ARG A 111 -9.76 30.24 -8.10
N LYS A 112 -9.13 31.40 -8.29
CA LYS A 112 -7.70 31.52 -8.56
C LYS A 112 -6.85 30.96 -7.41
N GLN A 113 -7.21 31.27 -6.17
CA GLN A 113 -6.50 30.73 -5.00
C GLN A 113 -6.61 29.20 -4.90
N ILE A 114 -7.77 28.61 -5.22
CA ILE A 114 -7.95 27.16 -5.26
C ILE A 114 -7.11 26.55 -6.39
N ALA A 115 -7.14 27.14 -7.59
CA ALA A 115 -6.34 26.67 -8.72
C ALA A 115 -4.83 26.69 -8.42
N GLU A 116 -4.31 27.78 -7.83
CA GLU A 116 -2.90 27.87 -7.41
C GLU A 116 -2.52 26.83 -6.35
N ARG A 117 -3.43 26.50 -5.43
CA ARG A 117 -3.19 25.46 -4.42
C ARG A 117 -3.18 24.07 -5.06
N LEU A 118 -4.11 23.78 -5.96
CA LEU A 118 -4.15 22.52 -6.70
C LEU A 118 -2.91 22.33 -7.57
N GLN A 119 -2.42 23.39 -8.23
CA GLN A 119 -1.16 23.35 -8.99
C GLN A 119 0.03 22.96 -8.10
N LYS A 120 0.17 23.55 -6.91
CA LYS A 120 1.25 23.19 -5.97
C LYS A 120 1.17 21.74 -5.50
N ILE A 121 -0.04 21.18 -5.41
CA ILE A 121 -0.24 19.76 -5.07
C ILE A 121 0.14 18.88 -6.27
N GLU A 122 -0.30 19.25 -7.48
CA GLU A 122 0.06 18.56 -8.73
C GLU A 122 1.58 18.46 -8.89
N GLU A 123 2.32 19.56 -8.69
CA GLU A 123 3.78 19.58 -8.75
C GLU A 123 4.43 18.60 -7.74
N ARG A 124 3.91 18.53 -6.52
CA ARG A 124 4.42 17.62 -5.48
C ARG A 124 4.13 16.16 -5.80
N VAL A 125 2.92 15.85 -6.28
CA VAL A 125 2.56 14.48 -6.68
C VAL A 125 3.38 14.07 -7.92
N ASN A 126 3.67 14.99 -8.84
CA ASN A 126 4.48 14.71 -10.01
C ASN A 126 5.92 14.31 -9.64
N VAL A 127 6.51 15.00 -8.66
CA VAL A 127 7.81 14.59 -8.09
C VAL A 127 7.72 13.17 -7.51
N ILE A 128 6.67 12.85 -6.75
CA ILE A 128 6.48 11.52 -6.18
C ILE A 128 6.39 10.45 -7.29
N VAL A 129 5.62 10.70 -8.34
CA VAL A 129 5.48 9.78 -9.49
C VAL A 129 6.79 9.54 -10.23
N GLN A 130 7.68 10.54 -10.28
CA GLN A 130 9.01 10.38 -10.88
C GLN A 130 9.93 9.45 -10.09
N TYR A 131 9.77 9.38 -8.76
CA TYR A 131 10.58 8.52 -7.89
C TYR A 131 9.94 7.15 -7.63
N ASP A 132 8.62 7.09 -7.54
CA ASP A 132 7.85 5.88 -7.23
C ASP A 132 6.51 5.91 -7.97
N PHE A 133 6.48 5.29 -9.14
CA PHE A 133 5.29 5.26 -9.99
C PHE A 133 4.25 4.28 -9.42
N THR A 134 3.05 4.81 -9.14
CA THR A 134 1.86 3.99 -8.84
C THR A 134 0.70 4.42 -9.72
N GLN A 135 -0.20 3.48 -10.03
CA GLN A 135 -1.41 3.80 -10.81
C GLN A 135 -2.29 4.83 -10.09
N GLU A 136 -2.36 4.73 -8.77
CA GLU A 136 -3.10 5.66 -7.92
C GLU A 136 -2.54 7.08 -8.01
N ALA A 137 -1.22 7.23 -8.03
CA ALA A 137 -0.57 8.53 -8.14
C ALA A 137 -0.82 9.17 -9.52
N LEU A 138 -0.77 8.38 -10.60
CA LEU A 138 -1.10 8.85 -11.95
C LEU A 138 -2.57 9.30 -12.05
N GLN A 139 -3.50 8.50 -11.51
CA GLN A 139 -4.93 8.84 -11.49
C GLN A 139 -5.17 10.16 -10.75
N THR A 140 -4.56 10.32 -9.57
CA THR A 140 -4.68 11.56 -8.78
C THR A 140 -4.10 12.78 -9.52
N LEU A 141 -2.99 12.64 -10.25
CA LEU A 141 -2.45 13.71 -11.10
C LEU A 141 -3.43 14.14 -12.19
N MET A 142 -4.00 13.18 -12.91
CA MET A 142 -4.97 13.46 -13.98
C MET A 142 -6.20 14.21 -13.43
N GLU A 143 -6.69 13.80 -12.27
CA GLU A 143 -7.84 14.44 -11.63
C GLU A 143 -7.54 15.85 -11.12
N LEU A 144 -6.34 16.06 -10.55
CA LEU A 144 -5.86 17.38 -10.14
C LEU A 144 -5.80 18.34 -11.34
N ASN A 145 -5.20 17.88 -12.45
CA ASN A 145 -5.06 18.68 -13.67
C ASN A 145 -6.43 19.05 -14.27
N THR A 146 -7.33 18.06 -14.39
CA THR A 146 -8.69 18.27 -14.91
C THR A 146 -9.47 19.29 -14.06
N THR A 147 -9.37 19.16 -12.73
CA THR A 147 -10.09 20.06 -11.81
C THR A 147 -9.50 21.47 -11.86
N ARG A 148 -8.18 21.61 -11.95
CA ARG A 148 -7.51 22.92 -12.11
C ARG A 148 -7.94 23.61 -13.40
N LEU A 149 -7.93 22.90 -14.54
CA LEU A 149 -8.36 23.47 -15.83
C LEU A 149 -9.81 23.99 -15.77
N SER A 150 -10.71 23.24 -15.12
CA SER A 150 -12.12 23.67 -14.96
C SER A 150 -12.32 24.94 -14.10
N LEU A 151 -11.31 25.36 -13.33
CA LEU A 151 -11.32 26.59 -12.54
C LEU A 151 -10.71 27.79 -13.27
N GLU A 152 -9.93 27.53 -14.32
CA GLU A 152 -9.30 28.53 -15.17
C GLU A 152 -10.20 28.96 -16.34
N ASP A 153 -11.14 28.10 -16.74
CA ASP A 153 -12.24 28.40 -17.67
C ASP A 153 -13.36 29.25 -17.04
#